data_AF-A0A9D8DPL9-F1
#
_entry.id   AF-A0A9D8DPL9-F1
#
_cell.length_a   1.000
_cell.length_b   1.000
_cell.length_c   1.000
_cell.angle_alpha   90.00
_cell.angle_beta   90.00
_cell.angle_gamma   90.00
#
_symmetry.space_group_name_H-M   'P 1'
#
loop_
_entity.id
_entity.type
_entity.pdbx_description
1 polymer ?
#
loop_
_entity_poly.entity_id
_entity_poly.type
_entity_poly.pdbx_seq_one_letter_code
_entity_poly.pdbx_strand_id
1 'polypeptide(L)'
;MNERRWLNQYQPQTLVMGTMLCYLQAFFIFLFEFDERPVFWTLLICVGLVAGGYGIANEKKWGYMVAVGAALLQVAVMLVVFGADVLAFPVIIGFMFDVALVALLLHPQSRDYQKIWFS
;
A
#
# COMPACT_ATOMS: atom_id res chain seq x y z
N MET A 1 15.71 23.12 -6.90
CA MET A 1 14.69 22.51 -7.78
C MET A 1 14.12 21.33 -7.00
N ASN A 2 12.86 21.42 -6.53
CA ASN A 2 12.22 20.30 -5.81
C ASN A 2 11.88 19.21 -6.83
N GLU A 3 12.81 18.28 -7.01
CA GLU A 3 12.63 17.16 -7.91
C GLU A 3 11.60 16.22 -7.30
N ARG A 4 10.42 16.14 -7.93
CA ARG A 4 9.38 15.21 -7.49
C ARG A 4 9.83 13.79 -7.79
N ARG A 5 9.72 12.90 -6.80
CA ARG A 5 10.25 11.54 -6.89
C ARG A 5 9.12 10.52 -6.87
N TRP A 6 9.30 9.45 -7.62
CA TRP A 6 8.44 8.26 -7.54
C TRP A 6 8.93 7.28 -6.47
N LEU A 7 10.23 7.31 -6.19
CA LEU A 7 10.88 6.52 -5.16
C LEU A 7 12.00 7.33 -4.54
N ASN A 8 12.14 7.29 -3.22
CA ASN A 8 13.18 8.00 -2.49
C ASN A 8 14.08 7.00 -1.77
N GLN A 9 15.24 6.70 -2.36
CA GLN A 9 16.19 5.73 -1.83
C GLN A 9 16.95 6.22 -0.57
N TYR A 10 16.81 7.50 -0.22
CA TYR A 10 17.39 8.05 1.02
C TYR A 10 16.53 7.73 2.25
N GLN A 11 15.32 7.19 2.05
CA GLN A 11 14.47 6.71 3.13
C GLN A 11 15.00 5.39 3.70
N PRO A 12 14.55 5.00 4.91
CA PRO A 12 14.92 3.72 5.47
C PRO A 12 14.45 2.58 4.58
N GLN A 13 15.25 1.51 4.49
CA GLN A 13 14.98 0.37 3.59
C GLN A 13 13.54 -0.16 3.70
N THR A 14 12.99 -0.26 4.91
CA THR A 14 11.61 -0.68 5.16
C THR A 14 10.58 0.20 4.46
N LEU A 15 10.75 1.53 4.51
CA LEU A 15 9.84 2.49 3.90
C LEU A 15 9.99 2.53 2.38
N VAL A 16 11.21 2.36 1.88
CA VAL A 16 11.50 2.20 0.45
C VAL A 16 10.78 0.96 -0.10
N MET A 17 10.91 -0.18 0.57
CA MET A 17 10.19 -1.41 0.20
C MET A 17 8.67 -1.23 0.29
N GLY A 18 8.17 -0.57 1.34
CA GLY A 18 6.74 -0.27 1.47
C GLY A 18 6.22 0.60 0.31
N THR A 19 7.01 1.58 -0.13
CA THR A 19 6.66 2.44 -1.28
C THR A 19 6.63 1.66 -2.58
N MET A 20 7.63 0.81 -2.83
CA MET A 20 7.63 -0.08 -4.00
C MET A 20 6.42 -1.01 -3.99
N LEU A 21 6.11 -1.58 -2.82
CA LEU A 21 5.02 -2.52 -2.66
C LEU A 21 3.66 -1.84 -2.83
N CYS A 22 3.49 -0.56 -2.46
CA CYS A 22 2.27 0.20 -2.79
C CYS A 22 2.00 0.18 -4.30
N TYR A 23 3.01 0.47 -5.14
CA TYR A 23 2.83 0.51 -6.59
C TYR A 23 2.59 -0.87 -7.20
N LEU A 24 3.38 -1.86 -6.76
CA LEU A 24 3.26 -3.22 -7.24
C LEU A 24 1.88 -3.81 -6.85
N GLN A 25 1.40 -3.51 -5.66
CA GLN A 25 0.10 -4.00 -5.22
C GLN A 25 -1.06 -3.30 -5.90
N ALA A 26 -0.96 -1.99 -6.16
CA ALA A 26 -1.93 -1.30 -7.00
C ALA A 26 -2.04 -1.92 -8.40
N PHE A 27 -0.91 -2.33 -8.98
CA PHE A 27 -0.86 -3.02 -10.27
C PHE A 27 -1.53 -4.40 -10.24
N PHE A 28 -1.20 -5.24 -9.26
CA PHE A 28 -1.78 -6.58 -9.16
C PHE A 28 -3.27 -6.57 -8.80
N ILE A 29 -3.70 -5.69 -7.90
CA ILE A 29 -5.12 -5.49 -7.62
C ILE A 29 -5.87 -5.12 -8.90
N PHE A 30 -5.34 -4.19 -9.68
CA PHE A 30 -5.98 -3.77 -10.91
C PHE A 30 -6.04 -4.89 -11.96
N LEU A 31 -5.03 -5.76 -12.02
CA LEU A 31 -4.93 -6.79 -13.05
C LEU A 31 -5.71 -8.06 -12.69
N PHE A 32 -5.74 -8.44 -11.42
CA PHE A 32 -6.27 -9.74 -10.99
C PHE A 32 -7.55 -9.65 -10.15
N GLU A 33 -7.83 -8.50 -9.53
CA GLU A 33 -8.98 -8.34 -8.61
C GLU A 33 -10.02 -7.35 -9.14
N PHE A 34 -9.95 -6.99 -10.43
CA PHE A 34 -10.88 -6.02 -11.02
C PHE A 34 -12.31 -6.54 -11.12
N ASP A 35 -12.47 -7.82 -11.50
CA ASP A 35 -13.78 -8.44 -11.72
C ASP A 35 -14.34 -9.16 -10.47
N GLU A 36 -13.51 -9.36 -9.44
CA GLU A 36 -13.85 -10.11 -8.22
C GLU A 36 -14.65 -9.29 -7.19
N ARG A 37 -14.77 -7.96 -7.41
CA ARG A 37 -15.42 -7.04 -6.46
C ARG A 37 -15.93 -5.77 -7.16
N PRO A 38 -16.76 -4.94 -6.50
CA PRO A 38 -17.26 -3.72 -7.12
C PRO A 38 -16.13 -2.80 -7.55
N VAL A 39 -16.16 -2.39 -8.84
CA VAL A 39 -15.13 -1.57 -9.51
C VAL A 39 -14.73 -0.32 -8.70
N PHE A 40 -15.70 0.30 -8.03
CA PHE A 40 -15.46 1.47 -7.19
C PHE A 40 -14.39 1.22 -6.11
N TRP A 41 -14.47 0.09 -5.41
CA TRP A 41 -13.53 -0.25 -4.33
C TRP A 41 -12.13 -0.52 -4.88
N THR A 42 -12.04 -1.28 -5.99
CA THR A 42 -10.77 -1.56 -6.66
C THR A 42 -10.08 -0.27 -7.08
N LEU A 43 -10.79 0.63 -7.77
CA LEU A 43 -10.20 1.91 -8.20
C LEU A 43 -9.82 2.81 -7.04
N LEU A 44 -10.64 2.87 -5.99
CA LEU A 44 -10.34 3.66 -4.78
C LEU A 44 -9.05 3.19 -4.12
N ILE A 45 -8.87 1.87 -3.97
CA ILE A 45 -7.68 1.26 -3.39
C ILE A 45 -6.46 1.49 -4.29
N CYS A 46 -6.56 1.22 -5.60
CA CYS A 46 -5.46 1.43 -6.54
C CYS A 46 -4.99 2.89 -6.54
N VAL A 47 -5.91 3.86 -6.64
CA VAL A 47 -5.59 5.28 -6.61
C VAL A 47 -4.99 5.67 -5.25
N GLY A 48 -5.54 5.15 -4.15
CA GLY A 48 -5.02 5.38 -2.81
C GLY A 48 -3.58 4.86 -2.64
N LEU A 49 -3.28 3.66 -3.12
CA LEU A 49 -1.94 3.08 -3.05
C LEU A 49 -0.94 3.84 -3.93
N VAL A 50 -1.31 4.22 -5.16
CA VAL A 50 -0.43 4.99 -6.05
C VAL A 50 -0.20 6.40 -5.52
N ALA A 51 -1.26 7.11 -5.12
CA ALA A 51 -1.15 8.46 -4.57
C ALA A 51 -0.42 8.45 -3.23
N GLY A 52 -0.67 7.43 -2.40
CA GLY A 52 -0.01 7.23 -1.13
C GLY A 52 1.48 6.96 -1.28
N GLY A 53 1.85 6.01 -2.14
CA GLY A 53 3.25 5.72 -2.49
C GLY A 53 3.97 6.96 -3.04
N TYR A 54 3.33 7.70 -3.94
CA TYR A 54 3.87 8.95 -4.47
C TYR A 54 4.06 10.00 -3.38
N GLY A 55 3.09 10.16 -2.48
CA GLY A 55 3.21 11.08 -1.36
C GLY A 55 4.30 10.67 -0.36
N ILE A 56 4.47 9.37 -0.09
CA ILE A 56 5.57 8.83 0.73
C ILE A 56 6.92 9.15 0.09
N ALA A 57 7.08 8.92 -1.23
CA ALA A 57 8.32 9.23 -1.95
C ALA A 57 8.68 10.73 -1.90
N ASN A 58 7.70 11.61 -1.72
CA ASN A 58 7.87 13.05 -1.59
C ASN A 58 7.73 13.54 -0.12
N GLU A 59 7.85 12.64 0.85
CA GLU A 59 7.89 12.92 2.29
C GLU A 59 6.69 13.73 2.79
N LYS A 60 5.50 13.42 2.26
CA LYS A 60 4.23 14.07 2.64
C LYS A 60 3.48 13.24 3.67
N LYS A 61 3.08 13.86 4.78
CA LYS A 61 2.28 13.19 5.83
C LYS A 61 0.98 12.63 5.30
N TRP A 62 0.27 13.40 4.45
CA TRP A 62 -0.98 12.95 3.85
C TRP A 62 -0.79 11.69 2.99
N GLY A 63 0.32 11.60 2.26
CA GLY A 63 0.64 10.45 1.42
C GLY A 63 0.80 9.17 2.25
N TYR A 64 1.51 9.28 3.36
CA TYR A 64 1.64 8.16 4.30
C TYR A 64 0.29 7.72 4.88
N MET A 65 -0.55 8.67 5.32
CA MET A 65 -1.87 8.35 5.85
C MET A 65 -2.77 7.69 4.81
N VAL A 66 -2.73 8.16 3.56
CA VAL A 66 -3.48 7.58 2.45
C VAL A 66 -2.98 6.17 2.12
N ALA A 67 -1.67 5.95 2.06
CA ALA A 67 -1.10 4.62 1.81
C ALA A 67 -1.50 3.60 2.90
N VAL A 68 -1.39 3.99 4.18
CA VAL A 68 -1.79 3.16 5.31
C VAL A 68 -3.28 2.85 5.25
N GLY A 69 -4.12 3.87 5.01
CA GLY A 69 -5.57 3.70 4.88
C GLY A 69 -5.95 2.75 3.74
N ALA A 70 -5.35 2.93 2.56
CA ALA A 70 -5.61 2.07 1.40
C ALA A 70 -5.13 0.62 1.63
N ALA A 71 -3.97 0.43 2.24
CA ALA A 71 -3.45 -0.91 2.57
C ALA A 71 -4.34 -1.65 3.59
N LEU A 72 -4.78 -0.95 4.64
CA LEU A 72 -5.72 -1.53 5.62
C LEU A 72 -7.08 -1.83 4.99
N LEU A 73 -7.58 -0.93 4.12
CA LEU A 73 -8.83 -1.13 3.40
C LEU A 73 -8.76 -2.36 2.48
N GLN A 74 -7.65 -2.55 1.77
CA GLN A 74 -7.44 -3.73 0.93
C GLN A 74 -7.52 -5.03 1.75
N VAL A 75 -6.83 -5.10 2.90
CA VAL A 75 -6.92 -6.26 3.81
C VAL A 75 -8.36 -6.49 4.26
N ALA A 76 -9.09 -5.43 4.63
CA ALA A 76 -10.48 -5.56 5.04
C ALA A 76 -11.39 -6.06 3.92
N VAL A 77 -11.21 -5.55 2.69
CA VAL A 77 -11.97 -5.99 1.51
C VAL A 77 -11.71 -7.45 1.19
N MET A 78 -10.45 -7.90 1.22
CA MET A 78 -10.09 -9.32 1.04
C MET A 78 -10.81 -10.21 2.06
N LEU A 79 -10.83 -9.82 3.34
CA LEU A 79 -11.51 -10.57 4.39
C LEU A 79 -13.04 -10.61 4.21
N VAL A 80 -13.64 -9.53 3.70
CA VAL A 80 -15.09 -9.47 3.45
C VAL A 80 -15.49 -10.30 2.22
N VAL A 81 -14.70 -10.25 1.15
CA VAL A 81 -15.01 -10.94 -0.11
C VAL A 81 -14.75 -12.44 -0.01
N PHE A 82 -13.61 -12.85 0.56
CA PHE A 82 -13.19 -14.25 0.59
C PHE A 82 -13.42 -14.94 1.93
N GLY A 83 -13.68 -14.21 3.03
CA GLY A 83 -13.88 -14.80 4.34
C GLY A 83 -12.69 -15.67 4.79
N ALA A 84 -12.96 -16.90 5.22
CA ALA A 84 -11.92 -17.86 5.62
C ALA A 84 -11.09 -18.38 4.43
N ASP A 85 -11.63 -18.33 3.21
CA ASP A 85 -10.97 -18.82 2.00
C ASP A 85 -9.83 -17.88 1.54
N VAL A 86 -9.66 -16.73 2.19
CA VAL A 86 -8.49 -15.86 2.00
C VAL A 86 -7.16 -16.58 2.28
N LEU A 87 -7.20 -17.64 3.10
CA LEU A 87 -6.03 -18.49 3.42
C LEU A 87 -5.89 -19.68 2.46
N ALA A 88 -6.82 -19.88 1.53
CA ALA A 88 -6.74 -20.95 0.53
C ALA A 88 -5.87 -20.54 -0.66
N PHE A 89 -5.27 -21.52 -1.32
CA PHE A 89 -4.54 -21.30 -2.56
C PHE A 89 -5.52 -21.11 -3.74
N PRO A 90 -5.34 -20.10 -4.61
CA PRO A 90 -4.18 -19.20 -4.71
C PRO A 90 -4.30 -17.87 -3.95
N VAL A 91 -5.47 -17.54 -3.38
CA VAL A 91 -5.80 -16.23 -2.78
C VAL A 91 -4.81 -15.81 -1.70
N ILE A 92 -4.31 -16.76 -0.90
CA ILE A 92 -3.34 -16.52 0.16
C ILE A 92 -2.10 -15.77 -0.31
N ILE A 93 -1.66 -15.96 -1.56
CA ILE A 93 -0.47 -15.27 -2.08
C ILE A 93 -0.71 -13.76 -2.12
N GLY A 94 -1.83 -13.31 -2.70
CA GLY A 94 -2.18 -11.88 -2.75
C GLY A 94 -2.35 -11.31 -1.36
N PHE A 95 -3.05 -12.04 -0.49
CA PHE A 95 -3.27 -11.64 0.90
C PHE A 95 -1.97 -11.48 1.70
N MET A 96 -0.96 -12.33 1.46
CA MET A 96 0.35 -12.19 2.09
C MET A 96 1.04 -10.87 1.71
N PHE A 97 0.92 -10.43 0.46
CA PHE A 97 1.47 -9.13 0.03
C PHE A 97 0.72 -7.96 0.66
N ASP A 98 -0.61 -8.06 0.79
CA ASP A 98 -1.42 -7.04 1.45
C ASP A 98 -1.01 -6.89 2.93
N VAL A 99 -0.84 -8.00 3.65
CA VAL A 99 -0.39 -8.00 5.05
C VAL A 99 1.06 -7.52 5.16
N ALA A 100 1.95 -7.94 4.25
CA ALA A 100 3.33 -7.47 4.21
C ALA A 100 3.40 -5.95 4.00
N LEU A 101 2.54 -5.39 3.15
CA LEU A 101 2.46 -3.94 2.93
C LEU A 101 2.06 -3.20 4.21
N VAL A 102 1.01 -3.65 4.88
CA VAL A 102 0.60 -3.07 6.17
C VAL A 102 1.74 -3.15 7.19
N ALA A 103 2.42 -4.30 7.28
CA ALA A 103 3.54 -4.50 8.18
C ALA A 103 4.71 -3.54 7.87
N LEU A 104 5.08 -3.35 6.60
CA LEU A 104 6.14 -2.43 6.19
C LEU A 104 5.80 -0.97 6.49
N LEU A 105 4.55 -0.55 6.23
CA LEU A 105 4.12 0.81 6.48
C LEU A 105 4.05 1.12 7.97
N LEU A 106 3.52 0.19 8.79
CA LEU A 106 3.36 0.36 10.24
C LEU A 106 4.60 -0.02 11.06
N HIS A 107 5.66 -0.53 10.41
CA HIS A 107 6.90 -0.87 11.07
C HIS A 107 7.47 0.34 11.84
N PRO A 108 8.08 0.16 13.03
CA PRO A 108 8.64 1.26 13.82
C PRO A 108 9.58 2.16 13.02
N GLN A 109 10.46 1.57 12.21
CA GLN A 109 11.39 2.30 11.33
C GLN A 109 10.68 3.23 10.34
N SER A 110 9.56 2.79 9.76
CA SER A 110 8.74 3.60 8.85
C SER A 110 8.01 4.72 9.59
N ARG A 111 7.39 4.40 10.74
CA ARG A 111 6.64 5.34 11.57
C ARG A 111 7.53 6.43 12.17
N ASP A 112 8.67 6.06 12.71
CA ASP A 112 9.55 7.02 13.38
C ASP A 112 10.21 7.95 12.36
N TYR A 113 10.55 7.44 11.18
CA TYR A 113 11.01 8.28 10.07
C TYR A 113 9.92 9.27 9.62
N GLN A 114 8.71 8.77 9.38
CA GLN A 114 7.58 9.61 8.97
C GLN A 114 7.27 10.72 9.98
N LYS A 115 7.31 10.43 11.29
CA LYS A 115 7.04 11.44 12.33
C LYS A 115 8.03 12.60 12.31
N ILE A 116 9.31 12.31 12.04
CA ILE A 116 10.40 13.30 12.11
C ILE A 116 10.54 14.07 10.81
N TRP A 117 10.50 13.37 9.68
CA TRP A 117 10.92 13.93 8.38
C TRP A 117 9.76 14.38 7.51
N PHE A 118 8.57 13.79 7.66
CA PHE A 118 7.48 14.13 6.76
C PHE A 118 6.89 15.48 7.15
N SER A 119 6.49 16.25 6.14
CA SER A 119 5.77 17.52 6.31
C SER A 119 4.28 17.36 6.07
#